data_AF-A0A8T7HBK1-F1
#
_entry.id   AF-A0A8T7HBK1-F1
#
_cell.length_a   1.000
_cell.length_b   1.000
_cell.length_c   1.000
_cell.angle_alpha   90.00
_cell.angle_beta   90.00
_cell.angle_gamma   90.00
#
_symmetry.space_group_name_H-M   'P 1'
#
loop_
_entity.id
_entity.type
_entity.pdbx_description
1 polymer ?
#
loop_
_entity_poly.entity_id
_entity_poly.type
_entity_poly.pdbx_seq_one_letter_code
_entity_poly.pdbx_strand_id
1 'polypeptide(L)' 'MAQKKTIENIPERNTIDPVGTARFMCPNCGKAEITRTKHARALATPYKCPSCGFEGPN' A
#
# COMPACT_ATOMS: atom_id res chain seq x y z
N MET A 1 -19.95 31.50 -10.86
CA MET A 1 -20.07 30.03 -10.86
C MET A 1 -18.70 29.47 -10.53
N ALA A 2 -18.50 28.86 -9.35
CA ALA A 2 -17.43 27.89 -9.03
C ALA A 2 -17.23 27.84 -7.51
N GLN A 3 -17.95 26.95 -6.82
CA GLN A 3 -17.59 26.51 -5.48
C GLN A 3 -17.99 25.04 -5.28
N LYS A 4 -16.98 24.20 -5.04
CA LYS A 4 -16.96 23.07 -4.07
C LYS A 4 -15.57 22.37 -4.18
N LYS A 5 -14.64 22.64 -3.24
CA LYS A 5 -14.33 21.84 -2.01
C LYS A 5 -14.06 20.36 -2.36
N THR A 6 -12.90 19.75 -2.05
CA THR A 6 -12.24 19.67 -0.75
C THR A 6 -10.77 19.21 -0.92
N ILE A 7 -9.90 19.74 -0.07
CA ILE A 7 -8.53 19.30 0.17
C ILE A 7 -8.61 17.89 0.79
N GLU A 8 -8.39 16.82 0.03
CA GLU A 8 -8.14 15.51 0.64
C GLU A 8 -6.68 15.47 1.13
N ASN A 9 -6.55 15.76 2.44
CA ASN A 9 -5.36 15.55 3.25
C ASN A 9 -4.96 14.06 3.21
N ILE A 10 -4.27 13.65 2.17
CA ILE A 10 -3.52 12.40 2.18
C ILE A 10 -2.15 12.79 2.73
N PRO A 11 -1.77 12.43 3.97
CA PRO A 11 -0.42 12.67 4.39
C PRO A 11 0.47 11.89 3.43
N GLU A 12 1.31 12.62 2.71
CA GLU A 12 2.48 12.16 1.98
C GLU A 12 3.46 11.47 2.95
N ARG A 13 3.02 10.42 3.64
CA ARG A 13 3.89 9.49 4.36
C ARG A 13 4.60 8.63 3.32
N ASN A 14 5.44 9.30 2.52
CA ASN A 14 6.56 8.71 1.82
C ASN A 14 7.62 8.34 2.85
N THR A 15 7.27 7.46 3.79
CA THR A 15 8.25 6.79 4.62
C THR A 15 8.75 5.60 3.81
N ILE A 16 9.56 5.92 2.79
CA ILE A 16 10.54 4.99 2.26
C ILE A 16 11.59 4.83 3.35
N ASP A 17 11.32 4.02 4.38
CA ASP A 17 12.40 3.52 5.23
C ASP A 17 13.19 2.51 4.37
N PRO A 18 14.43 2.80 3.94
CA PRO A 18 15.21 1.83 3.16
C PRO A 18 15.60 0.62 4.02
N VAL A 19 15.57 0.75 5.35
CA VAL A 19 15.92 -0.30 6.31
C VAL A 19 14.67 -1.11 6.67
N GLY A 20 14.41 -2.18 5.92
CA GLY A 20 13.42 -3.21 6.30
C GLY A 20 12.06 -3.14 5.61
N THR A 21 11.94 -2.38 4.52
CA THR A 21 10.84 -2.55 3.56
C THR A 21 11.07 -3.80 2.73
N ALA A 22 9.99 -4.53 2.44
CA ALA A 22 10.04 -5.71 1.60
C ALA A 22 9.11 -5.56 0.42
N ARG A 23 9.67 -5.85 -0.75
CA ARG A 23 9.04 -5.71 -2.05
C ARG A 23 8.93 -7.10 -2.64
N PHE A 24 7.73 -7.48 -3.05
CA PHE A 24 7.48 -8.77 -3.68
C PHE A 24 6.37 -8.63 -4.70
N MET A 25 6.37 -9.48 -5.71
CA MET A 25 5.30 -9.53 -6.69
C MET A 25 4.07 -10.22 -6.08
N CYS A 26 2.88 -9.77 -6.46
CA CYS A 26 1.64 -10.42 -6.04
C CYS A 26 1.68 -11.92 -6.40
N PRO A 27 1.48 -12.84 -5.44
CA PRO A 27 1.53 -14.29 -5.70
C PRO A 27 0.38 -14.78 -6.59
N ASN A 28 -0.72 -14.02 -6.64
CA ASN A 28 -1.90 -14.39 -7.41
C ASN A 28 -1.77 -14.02 -8.90
N CYS A 29 -1.24 -12.83 -9.20
CA CYS A 29 -1.24 -12.32 -10.58
C CYS A 29 0.15 -12.00 -11.14
N GLY A 30 1.17 -11.80 -10.30
CA GLY A 30 2.52 -11.39 -10.71
C GLY A 30 2.62 -10.00 -11.38
N LYS A 31 1.50 -9.30 -11.58
CA LYS A 31 1.42 -8.04 -12.35
C LYS A 31 1.59 -6.78 -11.52
N ALA A 32 1.43 -6.88 -10.20
CA ALA A 32 1.58 -5.76 -9.28
C ALA A 32 2.73 -6.03 -8.30
N GLU A 33 3.56 -5.01 -8.08
CA GLU A 33 4.57 -5.01 -7.04
C GLU A 33 3.96 -4.53 -5.73
N ILE A 34 4.08 -5.33 -4.69
CA ILE A 34 3.56 -5.04 -3.36
C ILE A 34 4.75 -4.69 -2.46
N THR A 35 4.70 -3.48 -1.90
CA THR A 35 5.70 -3.01 -0.95
C THR A 35 5.09 -2.97 0.45
N ARG A 36 5.76 -3.62 1.40
CA ARG A 36 5.35 -3.65 2.81
C ARG A 36 6.46 -3.14 3.71
N THR A 37 6.14 -2.15 4.54
CA THR A 37 7.05 -1.66 5.59
C THR A 37 7.11 -2.65 6.75
N LYS A 38 8.19 -2.59 7.52
CA LYS A 38 8.34 -3.39 8.75
C LYS A 38 7.17 -3.17 9.71
N HIS A 39 6.69 -1.93 9.81
CA HIS A 39 5.55 -1.57 10.66
C HIS A 39 4.26 -2.25 10.20
N ALA A 40 3.95 -2.21 8.89
CA ALA A 40 2.76 -2.85 8.35
C ALA A 40 2.78 -4.38 8.48
N ARG A 41 3.98 -4.99 8.46
CA ARG A 41 4.19 -6.42 8.75
C ARG A 41 4.00 -6.74 10.23
N ALA A 42 4.52 -5.89 11.12
CA ALA A 42 4.34 -6.05 12.56
C ALA A 42 2.87 -5.89 12.98
N LEU A 43 2.14 -4.96 12.35
CA LEU A 43 0.72 -4.73 12.58
C LEU A 43 -0.21 -5.65 11.78
N ALA A 44 0.33 -6.61 11.04
CA ALA A 44 -0.48 -7.59 10.33
C ALA A 44 -1.53 -6.98 9.38
N THR A 45 -1.31 -5.76 8.88
CA THR A 45 -2.36 -5.01 8.20
C THR A 45 -2.73 -5.71 6.89
N PRO A 46 -4.01 -5.86 6.52
CA PRO A 46 -4.36 -6.44 5.22
C PRO A 46 -3.80 -5.57 4.09
N TYR A 47 -3.44 -6.21 2.98
CA TYR A 47 -3.00 -5.50 1.77
C TYR A 47 -3.81 -6.00 0.58
N LYS A 48 -4.20 -5.08 -0.29
CA LYS A 48 -4.97 -5.39 -1.48
C LYS A 48 -4.15 -5.13 -2.74
N CYS A 49 -4.07 -6.13 -3.60
CA CYS A 49 -3.44 -5.99 -4.90
C CYS A 49 -4.35 -5.15 -5.84
N PRO A 50 -3.85 -4.08 -6.47
CA PRO A 50 -4.66 -3.25 -7.37
C PRO A 50 -5.02 -3.96 -8.69
N SER A 51 -4.22 -4.92 -9.16
CA SER A 51 -4.50 -5.60 -10.43
C SER A 51 -5.53 -6.73 -10.35
N CYS A 52 -5.61 -7.47 -9.24
CA CYS A 52 -6.46 -8.65 -9.12
C CYS A 52 -7.41 -8.61 -7.92
N GLY A 53 -7.28 -7.59 -7.06
CA GLY A 53 -8.08 -7.50 -5.84
C GLY A 53 -7.69 -8.50 -4.74
N PHE A 54 -6.59 -9.25 -4.91
CA PHE A 54 -6.10 -10.18 -3.91
C PHE A 54 -5.86 -9.47 -2.59
N GLU A 55 -6.62 -9.84 -1.58
CA GLU A 55 -6.41 -9.40 -0.21
C GLU A 55 -5.55 -10.46 0.48
N GLY A 56 -4.32 -10.09 0.82
CA GLY A 56 -3.43 -10.99 1.52
C GLY A 56 -3.89 -11.17 2.97
N PRO A 57 -4.18 -12.41 3.41
CA PRO A 57 -4.35 -12.68 4.83
C PRO A 57 -3.00 -12.49 5.50
N ASN A 58 -3.04 -12.02 6.75
CA ASN A 58 -1.86 -12.04 7.58
C ASN A 58 -1.50 -13.46 8.00
#